data_AF-A0A968MSQ6-F1
#
_entry.id   AF-A0A968MSQ6-F1
#
_cell.length_a   1.000
_cell.length_b   1.000
_cell.length_c   1.000
_cell.angle_alpha   90.00
_cell.angle_beta   90.00
_cell.angle_gamma   90.00
#
_symmetry.space_group_name_H-M   'P 1'
#
loop_
_entity.id
_entity.type
_entity.pdbx_description
1 polymer ?
#
loop_
_entity_poly.entity_id
_entity_poly.type
_entity_poly.pdbx_seq_one_letter_code
_entity_poly.pdbx_strand_id
1 'polypeptide(L)'
;MSITEDGEDNLWIGTWEGGISIFNPATQQFRQLPFDATGRNGIANSIAWATLADNNGNIWWGMPAKFLQQYNINTNSYLAVEQPQLDLWRKRGFAIYGLLHARDKYYWIATDDGLIRSNSPDAKTEMAVLSGFSRIYNGYIRALCEDKEGNIWAGIRNNGLLQLFRREQNFEVTRIRSGNINNQINDILDDDQGTLYFATDIGLYKQLPGSKSFTPCKVRASTPGYYWYKSLLRDDKGDIYAGTALEVLKLNRRSDVFEPWFTLPPVEGVYSMDDYWSLLRETIAFTGWVLTADSYGSTPLPVNTKS
;
A
#
# COMPACT_ATOMS: atom_id res chain seq x y z
N MET A 1 0.17 -2.96 6.14
CA MET A 1 1.01 -3.67 5.17
C MET A 1 0.99 -2.87 3.91
N SER A 2 2.12 -2.85 3.22
CA SER A 2 2.34 -2.13 1.98
C SER A 2 3.26 -2.97 1.10
N ILE A 3 3.20 -2.74 -0.20
CA ILE A 3 4.03 -3.42 -1.18
C ILE A 3 4.56 -2.39 -2.17
N THR A 4 5.80 -2.55 -2.61
CA THR A 4 6.38 -1.78 -3.70
C THR A 4 7.34 -2.68 -4.46
N GLU A 5 7.57 -2.38 -5.73
CA GLU A 5 8.50 -3.10 -6.60
C GLU A 5 9.75 -2.26 -6.81
N ASP A 6 10.92 -2.88 -6.76
CA ASP A 6 12.18 -2.21 -7.08
C ASP A 6 12.54 -2.31 -8.57
N GLY A 7 13.61 -1.64 -8.99
CA GLY A 7 14.07 -1.67 -10.38
C GLY A 7 14.71 -2.99 -10.83
N GLU A 8 14.72 -4.02 -9.97
CA GLU A 8 15.25 -5.37 -10.23
C GLU A 8 14.13 -6.43 -10.13
N ASP A 9 12.87 -6.01 -10.27
CA ASP A 9 11.65 -6.82 -10.16
C ASP A 9 11.46 -7.50 -8.78
N ASN A 10 12.17 -7.08 -7.73
CA ASN A 10 11.92 -7.61 -6.39
C ASN A 10 10.76 -6.86 -5.73
N LEU A 11 9.93 -7.60 -5.00
CA LEU A 11 8.83 -7.04 -4.23
C LEU A 11 9.25 -6.81 -2.79
N TRP A 12 9.08 -5.59 -2.34
CA TRP A 12 9.37 -5.12 -0.99
C TRP A 12 8.08 -4.99 -0.21
N ILE A 13 7.91 -5.85 0.79
CA ILE A 13 6.67 -6.03 1.52
C ILE A 13 6.84 -5.53 2.96
N GLY A 14 6.12 -4.46 3.29
CA GLY A 14 6.01 -3.94 4.64
C GLY A 14 5.01 -4.75 5.47
N THR A 15 5.49 -5.35 6.56
CA THR A 15 4.69 -6.22 7.43
C THR A 15 4.36 -5.57 8.77
N TRP A 16 3.39 -6.12 9.52
CA TRP A 16 3.04 -5.55 10.82
C TRP A 16 4.05 -5.90 11.90
N GLU A 17 4.63 -7.11 11.99
CA GLU A 17 5.66 -7.40 13.01
C GLU A 17 6.81 -8.28 12.48
N GLY A 18 6.98 -8.37 11.15
CA GLY A 18 8.10 -9.09 10.51
C GLY A 18 9.13 -8.16 9.86
N GLY A 19 8.94 -6.84 9.97
CA GLY A 19 9.74 -5.85 9.27
C GLY A 19 9.44 -5.81 7.77
N ILE A 20 10.52 -5.84 6.97
CA ILE A 20 10.50 -5.81 5.51
C ILE A 20 10.89 -7.18 4.98
N SER A 21 9.95 -7.80 4.29
CA SER A 21 10.19 -9.03 3.53
C SER A 21 10.45 -8.68 2.07
N ILE A 22 11.53 -9.21 1.51
CA ILE A 22 11.90 -9.01 0.11
C ILE A 22 11.67 -10.32 -0.59
N PHE A 23 10.92 -10.25 -1.68
CA PHE A 23 10.55 -11.39 -2.46
C PHE A 23 11.11 -11.24 -3.87
N ASN A 24 11.83 -12.26 -4.34
CA ASN A 24 12.32 -12.31 -5.71
C ASN A 24 11.43 -13.25 -6.54
N PRO A 25 10.67 -12.72 -7.50
CA PRO A 25 9.81 -13.49 -8.39
C PRO A 25 10.48 -14.63 -9.15
N ALA A 26 11.61 -14.34 -9.78
CA ALA A 26 12.28 -15.25 -10.68
C ALA A 26 12.79 -16.50 -9.96
N THR A 27 13.25 -16.32 -8.72
CA THR A 27 13.80 -17.40 -7.89
C THR A 27 12.79 -17.98 -6.92
N GLN A 28 11.64 -17.32 -6.72
CA GLN A 28 10.61 -17.72 -5.77
C GLN A 28 11.08 -17.73 -4.31
N GLN A 29 12.06 -16.90 -3.97
CA GLN A 29 12.66 -16.87 -2.64
C GLN A 29 12.31 -15.60 -1.86
N PHE A 30 12.12 -15.79 -0.55
CA PHE A 30 12.02 -14.71 0.41
C PHE A 30 13.37 -14.50 1.10
N ARG A 31 13.72 -13.23 1.30
CA ARG A 31 14.78 -12.82 2.23
C ARG A 31 14.25 -11.73 3.15
N GLN A 32 14.75 -11.70 4.38
CA GLN A 32 14.44 -10.63 5.35
C GLN A 32 15.67 -9.74 5.49
N LEU A 33 15.43 -8.45 5.74
CA LEU A 33 16.50 -7.59 6.22
C LEU A 33 16.76 -7.85 7.71
N PRO A 34 18.01 -7.73 8.18
CA PRO A 34 18.33 -7.93 9.59
C PRO A 34 17.65 -6.86 10.46
N PHE A 35 17.30 -7.21 11.69
CA PHE A 35 16.81 -6.24 12.66
C PHE A 35 17.98 -5.56 13.37
N ASP A 36 17.93 -4.24 13.45
CA ASP A 36 18.88 -3.42 14.20
C ASP A 36 18.13 -2.19 14.71
N ALA A 37 17.86 -2.15 16.02
CA ALA A 37 17.12 -1.06 16.65
C ALA A 37 17.78 0.33 16.48
N THR A 38 19.07 0.39 16.10
CA THR A 38 19.73 1.66 15.78
C THR A 38 19.41 2.17 14.37
N GLY A 39 18.89 1.31 13.50
CA GLY A 39 18.58 1.58 12.09
C GLY A 39 19.78 1.74 11.18
N ARG A 40 21.01 1.50 11.68
CA ARG A 40 22.25 1.73 10.93
C ARG A 40 22.64 0.55 10.04
N ASN A 41 22.37 -0.68 10.49
CA ASN A 41 22.73 -1.90 9.78
C ASN A 41 21.54 -2.86 9.63
N GLY A 42 20.32 -2.37 9.84
CA GLY A 42 19.12 -3.19 9.85
C GLY A 42 17.85 -2.37 9.96
N ILE A 43 16.71 -3.05 9.89
CA ILE A 43 15.40 -2.43 10.09
C ILE A 43 15.29 -2.00 11.55
N ALA A 44 14.94 -0.74 11.78
CA ALA A 44 14.82 -0.16 13.13
C ALA A 44 13.56 -0.61 13.88
N ASN A 45 12.56 -1.12 13.14
CA ASN A 45 11.27 -1.51 13.69
C ASN A 45 10.75 -2.75 12.96
N SER A 46 10.05 -3.63 13.68
CA SER A 46 9.37 -4.78 13.09
C SER A 46 8.08 -4.39 12.36
N ILE A 47 7.65 -3.13 12.47
CA ILE A 47 6.43 -2.62 11.85
C ILE A 47 6.78 -1.69 10.67
N ALA A 48 6.33 -2.06 9.47
CA ALA A 48 6.39 -1.23 8.27
C ALA A 48 4.97 -1.01 7.70
N TRP A 49 4.50 0.23 7.73
CA TRP A 49 3.15 0.60 7.30
C TRP A 49 3.09 1.05 5.84
N ALA A 50 4.07 1.82 5.39
CA ALA A 50 4.20 2.29 4.00
C ALA A 50 5.53 1.83 3.41
N THR A 51 5.58 1.53 2.12
CA THR A 51 6.80 1.24 1.36
C THR A 51 6.77 2.03 0.06
N LEU A 52 7.92 2.52 -0.40
CA LEU A 52 8.06 3.21 -1.68
C LEU A 52 9.46 2.97 -2.27
N ALA A 53 9.51 2.45 -3.49
CA ALA A 53 10.73 2.48 -4.30
C ALA A 53 10.85 3.82 -5.04
N ASP A 54 12.06 4.37 -5.08
CA ASP A 54 12.40 5.52 -5.92
C ASP A 54 13.33 5.14 -7.08
N ASN A 55 13.43 6.06 -8.05
CA ASN A 55 14.19 5.82 -9.28
C ASN A 55 15.72 5.78 -9.08
N ASN A 56 16.22 6.02 -7.88
CA ASN A 56 17.65 5.98 -7.55
C ASN A 56 18.04 4.66 -6.85
N GLY A 57 17.12 3.68 -6.82
CA GLY A 57 17.32 2.41 -6.14
C GLY A 57 17.20 2.53 -4.62
N ASN A 58 16.50 3.54 -4.10
CA ASN A 58 16.19 3.58 -2.68
C ASN A 58 14.81 3.00 -2.42
N ILE A 59 14.74 2.23 -1.35
CA ILE A 59 13.49 1.76 -0.77
C ILE A 59 13.27 2.49 0.54
N TRP A 60 12.12 3.12 0.63
CA TRP A 60 11.67 3.89 1.77
C TRP A 60 10.56 3.14 2.48
N TRP A 61 10.53 3.17 3.81
CA TRP A 61 9.37 2.70 4.54
C TRP A 61 9.04 3.57 5.76
N GLY A 62 7.74 3.77 5.94
CA GLY A 62 7.16 4.45 7.09
C GLY A 62 6.84 3.47 8.21
N MET A 63 7.16 3.84 9.44
CA MET A 63 6.98 3.03 10.65
C MET A 63 6.18 3.82 11.71
N PRO A 64 5.53 3.13 12.67
CA PRO A 64 4.82 3.78 13.76
C PRO A 64 5.76 4.62 14.61
N ALA A 65 5.19 5.59 15.33
CA ALA A 65 5.92 6.39 16.30
C ALA A 65 7.20 7.05 15.75
N LYS A 66 7.07 7.67 14.55
CA LYS A 66 7.95 8.75 14.05
C LYS A 66 9.22 8.28 13.33
N PHE A 67 9.13 7.28 12.47
CA PHE A 67 10.30 6.84 11.69
C PHE A 67 9.98 6.60 10.22
N LEU A 68 10.70 7.32 9.36
CA LEU A 68 10.95 6.93 7.98
C LEU A 68 12.35 6.33 7.93
N GLN A 69 12.51 5.17 7.31
CA GLN A 69 13.81 4.57 7.07
C GLN A 69 14.00 4.38 5.57
N GLN A 70 15.26 4.46 5.15
CA GLN A 70 15.67 4.33 3.76
C GLN A 70 16.78 3.28 3.67
N TYR A 71 16.70 2.44 2.65
CA TYR A 71 17.73 1.50 2.27
C TYR A 71 18.03 1.68 0.79
N ASN A 72 19.31 1.80 0.44
CA ASN A 72 19.74 1.85 -0.96
C ASN A 72 20.15 0.44 -1.40
N ILE A 73 19.51 -0.07 -2.44
CA ILE A 73 19.73 -1.43 -2.95
C ILE A 73 21.11 -1.57 -3.60
N ASN A 74 21.56 -0.52 -4.29
CA ASN A 74 22.82 -0.52 -5.04
C ASN A 74 24.04 -0.53 -4.12
N THR A 75 23.97 0.18 -3.00
CA THR A 75 25.06 0.26 -2.01
C THR A 75 24.88 -0.69 -0.83
N ASN A 76 23.73 -1.37 -0.74
CA ASN A 76 23.35 -2.22 0.39
C ASN A 76 23.53 -1.52 1.74
N SER A 77 23.07 -0.26 1.83
CA SER A 77 23.28 0.57 3.02
C SER A 77 22.03 1.32 3.43
N TYR A 78 21.85 1.48 4.74
CA TYR A 78 20.80 2.30 5.30
C TYR A 78 21.23 3.78 5.30
N LEU A 79 20.28 4.70 5.08
CA LEU A 79 20.57 6.12 5.23
C LEU A 79 20.96 6.40 6.69
N ALA A 80 22.17 6.94 6.88
CA ALA A 80 22.57 7.50 8.16
C ALA A 80 21.79 8.80 8.41
N VAL A 81 20.66 8.72 9.10
CA VAL A 81 19.90 9.92 9.47
C VAL A 81 20.64 10.62 10.62
N GLU A 82 21.10 11.85 10.36
CA GLU A 82 21.74 12.66 11.39
C GLU A 82 20.75 13.03 12.51
N GLN A 83 21.23 13.13 13.76
CA GLN A 83 20.41 13.43 14.94
C GLN A 83 19.49 14.65 14.78
N PRO A 84 19.92 15.78 14.19
CA PRO A 84 19.06 16.95 14.02
C PRO A 84 17.82 16.69 13.15
N GLN A 85 17.93 15.80 12.16
CA GLN A 85 16.82 15.44 11.29
C GLN A 85 15.87 14.45 11.97
N LEU A 86 16.42 13.48 12.72
CA LEU A 86 15.63 12.66 13.65
C LEU A 86 14.87 13.52 14.66
N ASP A 87 15.49 14.59 15.18
CA ASP A 87 14.85 15.50 16.13
C ASP A 87 13.73 16.32 15.48
N LEU A 88 13.88 16.76 14.23
CA LEU A 88 12.81 17.40 13.48
C LEU A 88 11.61 16.45 13.28
N TRP A 89 11.86 15.21 12.86
CA TRP A 89 10.81 14.20 12.73
C TRP A 89 10.16 13.85 14.08
N ARG A 90 10.97 13.73 15.14
CA ARG A 90 10.50 13.47 16.50
C ARG A 90 9.66 14.60 17.06
N LYS A 91 10.04 15.86 16.80
CA LYS A 91 9.32 17.08 17.18
C LYS A 91 8.00 17.22 16.42
N ARG A 92 7.97 16.87 15.13
CA ARG A 92 6.75 16.90 14.30
C ARG A 92 5.73 15.85 14.73
N GLY A 93 6.19 14.66 15.11
CA GLY A 93 5.37 13.71 15.87
C GLY A 93 4.37 12.86 15.10
N PHE A 94 4.37 12.94 13.77
CA PHE A 94 3.38 12.27 12.92
C PHE A 94 3.78 10.84 12.55
N ALA A 95 2.81 9.93 12.51
CA ALA A 95 2.99 8.60 11.92
C ALA A 95 2.79 8.65 10.39
N ILE A 96 3.57 7.87 9.64
CA ILE A 96 3.47 7.80 8.17
C ILE A 96 2.73 6.52 7.79
N TYR A 97 1.65 6.66 7.01
CA TYR A 97 0.79 5.56 6.59
C TYR A 97 0.82 5.31 5.09
N GLY A 98 1.20 6.31 4.29
CA GLY A 98 1.25 6.20 2.84
C GLY A 98 2.30 7.11 2.24
N LEU A 99 2.93 6.64 1.17
CA LEU A 99 3.94 7.36 0.40
C LEU A 99 3.59 7.22 -1.08
N LEU A 100 3.60 8.32 -1.81
CA LEU A 100 3.32 8.36 -3.24
C LEU A 100 4.30 9.32 -3.91
N HIS A 101 5.04 8.83 -4.91
CA HIS A 101 5.79 9.70 -5.81
C HIS A 101 4.87 10.09 -6.98
N ALA A 102 4.43 11.34 -7.00
CA ALA A 102 3.48 11.83 -8.00
C ALA A 102 4.18 12.38 -9.25
N ARG A 103 3.45 12.49 -10.36
CA ARG A 103 3.97 13.01 -11.64
C ARG A 103 4.40 14.47 -11.58
N ASP A 104 3.90 15.22 -10.59
CA ASP A 104 4.36 16.57 -10.30
C ASP A 104 5.80 16.64 -9.74
N LYS A 105 6.46 15.48 -9.57
CA LYS A 105 7.83 15.28 -9.04
C LYS A 105 7.96 15.47 -7.54
N TYR A 106 6.84 15.57 -6.83
CA TYR A 106 6.83 15.62 -5.36
C TYR A 106 6.42 14.28 -4.77
N TYR A 107 6.89 14.06 -3.55
CA TYR A 107 6.44 12.99 -2.68
C TYR A 107 5.26 13.48 -1.86
N TRP A 108 4.20 12.70 -1.88
CA TRP A 108 3.02 12.86 -1.07
C TRP A 108 3.07 11.87 0.08
N ILE A 109 2.94 12.38 1.29
CA ILE A 109 3.14 11.63 2.53
C ILE A 109 1.85 11.74 3.35
N ALA A 110 1.16 10.62 3.46
CA ALA A 110 -0.05 10.50 4.26
C ALA A 110 0.32 10.26 5.73
N THR A 111 -0.21 11.10 6.61
CA THR A 111 0.08 11.05 8.04
C THR A 111 -1.20 10.97 8.90
N ASP A 112 -1.01 10.82 10.21
CA ASP A 112 -2.11 10.96 11.18
C ASP A 112 -2.66 12.39 11.28
N ASP A 113 -1.83 13.41 11.08
CA ASP A 113 -2.28 14.80 11.16
C ASP A 113 -2.60 15.47 9.82
N GLY A 114 -2.42 14.76 8.70
CA GLY A 114 -2.89 15.20 7.39
C GLY A 114 -2.01 14.72 6.25
N LEU A 115 -1.72 15.65 5.32
CA LEU A 115 -1.05 15.36 4.07
C LEU A 115 0.09 16.34 3.84
N ILE A 116 1.28 15.79 3.63
CA ILE A 116 2.49 16.55 3.36
C ILE A 116 2.88 16.33 1.89
N ARG A 117 3.29 17.40 1.22
CA ARG A 117 3.93 17.35 -0.09
C ARG A 117 5.38 17.81 0.04
N SER A 118 6.34 17.06 -0.48
CA SER A 118 7.76 17.34 -0.30
C SER A 118 8.59 17.03 -1.53
N ASN A 119 9.73 17.70 -1.68
CA ASN A 119 10.73 17.40 -2.72
C ASN A 119 11.47 16.08 -2.47
N SER A 120 11.35 15.51 -1.26
CA SER A 120 12.02 14.28 -0.85
C SER A 120 11.10 13.45 0.04
N PRO A 121 11.24 12.11 0.05
CA PRO A 121 10.44 11.25 0.94
C PRO A 121 10.68 11.56 2.42
N ASP A 122 11.88 12.05 2.72
CA ASP A 122 12.37 12.40 4.05
C ASP A 122 11.82 13.75 4.59
N ALA A 123 10.94 14.41 3.82
CA ALA A 123 10.22 15.63 4.18
C ALA A 123 11.13 16.80 4.61
N LYS A 124 12.38 16.85 4.14
CA LYS A 124 13.33 17.96 4.43
C LYS A 124 12.79 19.31 3.99
N THR A 125 12.15 19.34 2.82
CA THR A 125 11.54 20.55 2.26
C THR A 125 10.07 20.27 2.03
N GLU A 126 9.23 20.65 2.99
CA GLU A 126 7.82 20.28 3.02
C GLU A 126 6.89 21.49 2.84
N MET A 127 5.75 21.23 2.22
CA MET A 127 4.57 22.07 2.27
C MET A 127 3.45 21.23 2.88
N ALA A 128 2.94 21.65 4.05
CA ALA A 128 1.73 21.06 4.60
C ALA A 128 0.56 21.39 3.66
N VAL A 129 -0.03 20.36 3.06
CA VAL A 129 -1.21 20.53 2.19
C VAL A 129 -2.49 20.49 3.03
N LEU A 130 -2.50 19.64 4.05
CA LEU A 130 -3.57 19.54 5.05
C LEU A 130 -2.95 19.28 6.42
N SER A 131 -3.42 19.99 7.45
CA SER A 131 -2.98 19.85 8.85
C SER A 131 -4.17 19.86 9.82
N GLY A 132 -3.96 19.40 11.05
CA GLY A 132 -5.02 19.28 12.06
C GLY A 132 -6.06 18.20 11.75
N PHE A 133 -5.73 17.30 10.83
CA PHE A 133 -6.64 16.29 10.30
C PHE A 133 -7.12 15.32 11.39
N SER A 134 -6.19 14.90 12.25
CA SER A 134 -6.44 14.07 13.42
C SER A 134 -7.54 14.66 14.32
N ARG A 135 -7.47 15.98 14.57
CA ARG A 135 -8.41 16.72 15.41
C ARG A 135 -9.77 16.93 14.76
N ILE A 136 -9.78 17.22 13.46
CA ILE A 136 -11.01 17.58 12.73
C ILE A 136 -11.82 16.33 12.36
N TYR A 137 -11.13 15.22 12.07
CA TYR A 137 -11.77 14.04 11.50
C TYR A 137 -11.68 12.80 12.38
N ASN A 138 -10.89 12.80 13.47
CA ASN A 138 -10.64 11.62 14.29
C ASN A 138 -10.27 10.40 13.41
N GLY A 139 -9.38 10.64 12.45
CA GLY A 139 -8.97 9.67 11.45
C GLY A 139 -7.61 10.07 10.89
N TYR A 140 -7.01 9.15 10.14
CA TYR A 140 -5.72 9.35 9.51
C TYR A 140 -5.80 8.95 8.04
N ILE A 141 -4.96 9.58 7.22
CA ILE A 141 -4.89 9.27 5.79
C ILE A 141 -4.06 8.00 5.64
N ARG A 142 -4.57 7.02 4.88
CA ARG A 142 -3.94 5.70 4.76
C ARG A 142 -3.53 5.35 3.34
N ALA A 143 -4.39 5.68 2.37
CA ALA A 143 -4.18 5.36 0.97
C ALA A 143 -3.96 6.64 0.18
N LEU A 144 -3.05 6.59 -0.79
CA LEU A 144 -2.78 7.67 -1.73
C LEU A 144 -2.73 7.11 -3.14
N CYS A 145 -3.40 7.77 -4.07
CA CYS A 145 -3.32 7.47 -5.50
C CYS A 145 -3.34 8.77 -6.29
N GLU A 146 -2.64 8.80 -7.42
CA GLU A 146 -2.77 9.85 -8.42
C GLU A 146 -3.64 9.32 -9.57
N ASP A 147 -4.70 10.04 -9.95
CA ASP A 147 -5.49 9.69 -11.13
C ASP A 147 -4.82 10.15 -12.42
N LYS A 148 -5.34 9.75 -13.59
CA LYS A 148 -4.77 10.15 -14.88
C LYS A 148 -4.71 11.66 -15.12
N GLU A 149 -5.63 12.44 -14.56
CA GLU A 149 -5.69 13.89 -14.68
C GLU A 149 -4.70 14.61 -13.75
N GLY A 150 -4.10 13.91 -12.78
CA GLY A 150 -3.09 14.46 -11.87
C GLY A 150 -3.68 14.93 -10.55
N ASN A 151 -4.91 14.55 -10.24
CA ASN A 151 -5.50 14.77 -8.93
C ASN A 151 -5.01 13.71 -7.97
N ILE A 152 -4.85 14.12 -6.71
CA ILE A 152 -4.46 13.21 -5.64
C ILE A 152 -5.72 12.76 -4.91
N TRP A 153 -5.87 11.46 -4.79
CA TRP A 153 -6.92 10.80 -4.04
C TRP A 153 -6.35 10.29 -2.74
N ALA A 154 -6.99 10.64 -1.62
CA ALA A 154 -6.53 10.29 -0.29
C ALA A 154 -7.63 9.57 0.49
N GLY A 155 -7.41 8.29 0.77
CA GLY A 155 -8.31 7.44 1.55
C GLY A 155 -8.13 7.69 3.04
N ILE A 156 -9.24 7.96 3.74
CA ILE A 156 -9.24 8.24 5.17
C ILE A 156 -9.77 7.05 5.95
N ARG A 157 -9.05 6.65 7.00
CA ARG A 157 -9.59 5.68 7.95
C ARG A 157 -10.84 6.25 8.64
N ASN A 158 -11.95 5.50 8.56
CA ASN A 158 -13.24 5.81 9.16
C ASN A 158 -13.96 7.07 8.64
N ASN A 159 -13.54 7.65 7.51
CA ASN A 159 -14.05 8.97 7.09
C ASN A 159 -14.20 9.15 5.57
N GLY A 160 -14.06 8.08 4.80
CA GLY A 160 -14.23 8.08 3.36
C GLY A 160 -13.02 8.62 2.60
N LEU A 161 -13.26 9.55 1.66
CA LEU A 161 -12.29 9.89 0.61
C LEU A 161 -12.12 11.41 0.47
N LEU A 162 -10.89 11.84 0.19
CA LEU A 162 -10.59 13.18 -0.29
C LEU A 162 -10.13 13.11 -1.73
N GLN A 163 -10.52 14.12 -2.50
CA GLN A 163 -9.98 14.40 -3.81
C GLN A 163 -9.34 15.79 -3.78
N LEU A 164 -8.07 15.87 -4.16
CA LEU A 164 -7.27 17.07 -4.16
C LEU A 164 -6.96 17.47 -5.61
N PHE A 165 -7.48 18.63 -6.01
CA PHE A 165 -7.24 19.21 -7.33
C PHE A 165 -6.12 20.23 -7.25
N ARG A 166 -5.13 20.12 -8.13
CA ARG A 166 -4.07 21.11 -8.23
C ARG A 166 -4.61 22.41 -8.85
N ARG A 167 -4.38 23.54 -8.18
CA ARG A 167 -4.76 24.89 -8.63
C ARG A 167 -3.55 25.82 -8.51
N GLU A 168 -2.87 26.13 -9.60
CA GLU A 168 -1.69 27.02 -9.64
C GLU A 168 -0.67 26.73 -8.52
N GLN A 169 -0.79 27.40 -7.37
CA GLN A 169 0.07 27.25 -6.18
C GLN A 169 -0.55 26.49 -4.99
N ASN A 170 -1.83 26.12 -5.04
CA ASN A 170 -2.58 25.49 -3.94
C ASN A 170 -3.31 24.21 -4.38
N PHE A 171 -3.93 23.54 -3.41
CA PHE A 171 -4.81 22.40 -3.64
C PHE A 171 -6.23 22.72 -3.18
N GLU A 172 -7.19 22.49 -4.05
CA GLU A 172 -8.61 22.49 -3.68
C GLU A 172 -8.96 21.09 -3.18
N VAL A 173 -9.40 21.00 -1.93
CA VAL A 173 -9.68 19.71 -1.27
C VAL A 173 -11.19 19.51 -1.17
N THR A 174 -11.67 18.49 -1.87
CA THR A 174 -13.07 18.06 -1.80
C THR A 174 -13.17 16.79 -0.99
N ARG A 175 -14.01 16.82 0.06
CA ARG A 175 -14.38 15.60 0.78
C ARG A 175 -15.55 14.92 0.10
N ILE A 176 -15.36 13.65 -0.24
CA ILE A 176 -16.38 12.84 -0.90
C ILE A 176 -17.06 11.96 0.14
N ARG A 177 -18.36 12.20 0.34
CA ARG A 177 -19.24 11.38 1.16
C ARG A 177 -20.35 10.84 0.26
N SER A 178 -20.10 9.71 -0.38
CA SER A 178 -21.12 8.92 -1.06
C SER A 178 -21.35 7.65 -0.24
N GLY A 179 -22.59 7.24 -0.03
CA GLY A 179 -22.96 6.21 0.96
C GLY A 179 -22.07 4.97 0.96
N ASN A 180 -21.70 4.50 -0.23
CA ASN A 180 -20.83 3.35 -0.43
C ASN A 180 -19.34 3.58 -0.09
N ILE A 181 -18.85 4.82 -0.24
CA ILE A 181 -17.45 5.24 -0.04
C ILE A 181 -17.23 5.97 1.29
N ASN A 182 -18.26 6.07 2.14
CA ASN A 182 -18.11 6.70 3.47
C ASN A 182 -17.39 5.80 4.50
N ASN A 183 -17.02 4.58 4.11
CA ASN A 183 -16.35 3.60 4.95
C ASN A 183 -14.83 3.79 4.95
N GLN A 184 -14.14 2.91 5.67
CA GLN A 184 -12.68 2.85 5.66
C GLN A 184 -12.18 2.48 4.26
N ILE A 185 -11.38 3.37 3.67
CA ILE A 185 -10.64 3.14 2.44
C ILE A 185 -9.27 2.57 2.81
N ASN A 186 -9.02 1.34 2.40
CA ASN A 186 -7.77 0.64 2.66
C ASN A 186 -6.74 0.89 1.56
N ASP A 187 -7.19 0.98 0.30
CA ASP A 187 -6.33 1.22 -0.85
C ASP A 187 -7.10 1.84 -2.03
N ILE A 188 -6.37 2.52 -2.91
CA ILE A 188 -6.89 3.19 -4.11
C ILE A 188 -5.94 2.92 -5.28
N LEU A 189 -6.49 2.54 -6.43
CA LEU A 189 -5.71 2.23 -7.63
C LEU A 189 -6.34 2.89 -8.86
N ASP A 190 -5.52 3.55 -9.68
CA ASP A 190 -5.86 4.02 -11.02
C ASP A 190 -5.43 2.98 -12.07
N ASP A 191 -6.30 2.71 -13.04
CA ASP A 191 -5.97 1.84 -14.18
C ASP A 191 -5.52 2.60 -15.45
N ASP A 192 -5.04 1.85 -16.43
CA ASP A 192 -4.64 2.34 -17.75
C ASP A 192 -5.80 2.93 -18.58
N GLN A 193 -7.02 2.95 -18.07
CA GLN A 193 -8.20 3.56 -18.68
C GLN A 193 -8.72 4.76 -17.87
N GLY A 194 -8.17 5.02 -16.67
CA GLY A 194 -8.61 6.06 -15.74
C GLY A 194 -9.76 5.63 -14.83
N THR A 195 -10.06 4.33 -14.78
CA THR A 195 -10.98 3.78 -13.79
C THR A 195 -10.24 3.72 -12.46
N LEU A 196 -10.84 4.34 -11.45
CA LEU A 196 -10.36 4.24 -10.08
C LEU A 196 -11.03 3.07 -9.39
N TYR A 197 -10.25 2.26 -8.69
CA TYR A 197 -10.69 1.17 -7.84
C TYR A 197 -10.42 1.51 -6.38
N PHE A 198 -11.34 1.10 -5.51
CA PHE A 198 -11.30 1.40 -4.09
C PHE A 198 -11.49 0.10 -3.29
N ALA A 199 -10.46 -0.25 -2.52
CA ALA A 199 -10.55 -1.33 -1.56
C ALA A 199 -11.09 -0.79 -0.24
N THR A 200 -12.19 -1.37 0.23
CA THR A 200 -12.86 -0.96 1.46
C THR A 200 -13.11 -2.14 2.37
N ASP A 201 -13.51 -1.88 3.62
CA ASP A 201 -13.88 -2.95 4.55
C ASP A 201 -15.26 -3.58 4.26
N ILE A 202 -16.03 -3.05 3.30
CA ILE A 202 -17.36 -3.57 2.98
C ILE A 202 -17.50 -4.03 1.52
N GLY A 203 -16.43 -3.96 0.74
CA GLY A 203 -16.47 -4.29 -0.68
C GLY A 203 -15.41 -3.61 -1.53
N LEU A 204 -15.34 -4.04 -2.79
CA LEU A 204 -14.63 -3.35 -3.86
C LEU A 204 -15.59 -2.43 -4.58
N TYR A 205 -15.13 -1.21 -4.84
CA TYR A 205 -15.87 -0.23 -5.64
C TYR A 205 -15.00 0.28 -6.76
N LYS A 206 -15.64 0.77 -7.82
CA LYS A 206 -14.98 1.47 -8.90
C LYS A 206 -15.70 2.75 -9.30
N GLN A 207 -14.93 3.70 -9.81
CA GLN A 207 -15.40 4.93 -10.41
C GLN A 207 -14.86 5.01 -11.83
N LEU A 208 -15.76 5.03 -12.81
CA LEU A 208 -15.41 5.19 -14.22
C LEU A 208 -14.91 6.62 -14.50
N PRO A 209 -14.05 6.81 -15.52
CA PRO A 209 -13.61 8.14 -15.94
C PRO A 209 -14.79 9.10 -16.15
N GLY A 210 -14.70 10.30 -15.58
CA GLY A 210 -15.74 11.34 -15.67
C GLY A 210 -17.02 11.08 -14.87
N SER A 211 -17.19 9.91 -14.26
CA SER A 211 -18.32 9.61 -13.37
C SER A 211 -18.08 10.20 -11.99
N LYS A 212 -19.14 10.65 -11.30
CA LYS A 212 -19.13 10.97 -9.85
C LYS A 212 -19.66 9.81 -8.99
N SER A 213 -20.13 8.75 -9.63
CA SER A 213 -20.77 7.61 -8.98
C SER A 213 -19.78 6.48 -8.74
N PHE A 214 -19.87 5.91 -7.54
CA PHE A 214 -19.09 4.74 -7.13
C PHE A 214 -19.95 3.50 -7.22
N THR A 215 -19.54 2.56 -8.07
CA THR A 215 -20.30 1.35 -8.37
C THR A 215 -19.61 0.15 -7.71
N PRO A 216 -20.35 -0.73 -7.01
CA PRO A 216 -19.76 -1.96 -6.50
C PRO A 216 -19.17 -2.79 -7.64
N CYS A 217 -17.96 -3.30 -7.46
CA CYS A 217 -17.38 -4.27 -8.38
C CYS A 217 -18.12 -5.61 -8.25
N LYS A 218 -18.28 -6.32 -9.36
CA LYS A 218 -18.76 -7.70 -9.31
C LYS A 218 -17.62 -8.57 -8.79
N VAL A 219 -17.91 -9.38 -7.77
CA VAL A 219 -16.94 -10.28 -7.18
C VAL A 219 -17.51 -11.69 -7.16
N ARG A 220 -16.73 -12.65 -7.63
CA ARG A 220 -16.90 -14.08 -7.36
C ARG A 220 -15.76 -14.46 -6.42
N ALA A 221 -16.09 -14.67 -5.15
CA ALA A 221 -15.14 -15.02 -4.10
C ALA A 221 -15.22 -16.52 -3.79
N SER A 222 -14.08 -17.15 -3.49
CA SER A 222 -14.06 -18.49 -2.91
C SER A 222 -14.44 -18.46 -1.43
N THR A 223 -14.23 -17.31 -0.77
CA THR A 223 -14.56 -17.07 0.64
C THR A 223 -15.69 -16.03 0.80
N PRO A 224 -16.95 -16.40 0.55
CA PRO A 224 -18.08 -15.46 0.64
C PRO A 224 -18.24 -14.92 2.07
N GLY A 225 -18.51 -13.62 2.19
CA GLY A 225 -18.65 -12.93 3.49
C GLY A 225 -17.39 -12.20 3.97
N TYR A 226 -16.21 -12.52 3.41
CA TYR A 226 -14.97 -11.81 3.71
C TYR A 226 -14.77 -10.61 2.76
N TYR A 227 -15.32 -9.46 3.15
CA TYR A 227 -15.29 -8.22 2.35
C TYR A 227 -14.15 -7.26 2.72
N TRP A 228 -13.19 -7.71 3.52
CA TRP A 228 -12.06 -6.90 3.97
C TRP A 228 -10.94 -6.85 2.95
N TYR A 229 -11.16 -6.11 1.86
CA TYR A 229 -10.12 -5.85 0.85
C TYR A 229 -9.08 -4.89 1.41
N LYS A 230 -7.82 -5.31 1.41
CA LYS A 230 -6.73 -4.59 2.07
C LYS A 230 -5.80 -3.87 1.12
N SER A 231 -5.66 -4.37 -0.10
CA SER A 231 -4.74 -3.82 -1.09
C SER A 231 -5.27 -4.01 -2.51
N LEU A 232 -4.84 -3.13 -3.39
CA LEU A 232 -5.02 -3.19 -4.83
C LEU A 232 -3.65 -3.14 -5.48
N LEU A 233 -3.49 -3.86 -6.59
CA LEU A 233 -2.27 -3.82 -7.38
C LEU A 233 -2.61 -3.84 -8.86
N ARG A 234 -1.82 -3.12 -9.64
CA ARG A 234 -1.74 -3.28 -11.09
C ARG A 234 -0.34 -3.76 -11.44
N ASP A 235 -0.23 -4.83 -12.22
CA ASP A 235 1.05 -5.30 -12.74
C ASP A 235 1.45 -4.56 -14.03
N ASP A 236 2.62 -4.88 -14.58
CA ASP A 236 3.14 -4.28 -15.83
C ASP A 236 2.34 -4.65 -17.08
N LYS A 237 1.58 -5.75 -17.04
CA LYS A 237 0.66 -6.14 -18.12
C LYS A 237 -0.66 -5.36 -18.04
N GLY A 238 -0.87 -4.61 -16.95
CA GLY A 238 -2.11 -3.90 -16.64
C GLY A 238 -3.16 -4.79 -15.99
N ASP A 239 -2.85 -6.02 -15.60
CA ASP A 239 -3.77 -6.85 -14.84
C ASP A 239 -3.96 -6.27 -13.44
N ILE A 240 -5.20 -6.32 -12.96
CA ILE A 240 -5.60 -5.72 -11.68
C ILE A 240 -5.96 -6.81 -10.70
N TYR A 241 -5.46 -6.65 -9.48
CA TYR A 241 -5.61 -7.61 -8.41
C TYR A 241 -6.11 -6.94 -7.15
N ALA A 242 -6.92 -7.68 -6.39
CA ALA A 242 -7.43 -7.26 -5.09
C ALA A 242 -7.09 -8.30 -4.04
N GLY A 243 -6.38 -7.88 -3.00
CA GLY A 243 -5.97 -8.72 -1.89
C GLY A 243 -6.97 -8.66 -0.73
N THR A 244 -7.37 -9.83 -0.23
CA THR A 244 -8.01 -9.99 1.08
C THR A 244 -7.06 -10.69 2.03
N ALA A 245 -7.58 -11.09 3.19
CA ALA A 245 -6.83 -11.91 4.12
C ALA A 245 -6.67 -13.37 3.72
N LEU A 246 -7.58 -13.88 2.89
CA LEU A 246 -7.72 -15.31 2.61
C LEU A 246 -7.56 -15.64 1.12
N GLU A 247 -7.73 -14.65 0.27
CA GLU A 247 -7.66 -14.83 -1.18
C GLU A 247 -7.17 -13.57 -1.90
N VAL A 248 -6.66 -13.81 -3.10
CA VAL A 248 -6.31 -12.81 -4.11
C VAL A 248 -7.26 -13.00 -5.27
N LEU A 249 -7.93 -11.92 -5.65
CA LEU A 249 -8.81 -11.88 -6.79
C LEU A 249 -8.13 -11.17 -7.96
N LYS A 250 -8.33 -11.69 -9.17
CA LYS A 250 -7.90 -11.04 -10.42
C LYS A 250 -9.11 -10.50 -11.17
N LEU A 251 -9.02 -9.28 -11.68
CA LEU A 251 -10.07 -8.70 -12.52
C LEU A 251 -10.06 -9.33 -13.91
N ASN A 252 -11.13 -10.03 -14.26
CA ASN A 252 -11.39 -10.43 -15.63
C ASN A 252 -12.00 -9.25 -16.39
N ARG A 253 -11.17 -8.54 -17.16
CA ARG A 253 -11.60 -7.35 -17.92
C ARG A 253 -12.71 -7.63 -18.93
N ARG A 254 -12.85 -8.86 -19.43
CA ARG A 254 -13.91 -9.22 -20.40
C ARG A 254 -15.29 -9.34 -19.75
N SER A 255 -15.35 -9.96 -18.56
CA SER A 255 -16.61 -10.16 -17.83
C SER A 255 -16.90 -9.04 -16.82
N ASP A 256 -15.90 -8.21 -16.51
CA ASP A 256 -15.94 -7.17 -15.48
C ASP A 256 -16.24 -7.77 -14.09
N VAL A 257 -15.57 -8.88 -13.77
CA VAL A 257 -15.71 -9.61 -12.51
C VAL A 257 -14.33 -9.86 -11.91
N PHE A 258 -14.17 -9.58 -10.62
CA PHE A 258 -13.05 -10.08 -9.84
C PHE A 258 -13.29 -11.55 -9.51
N GLU A 259 -12.41 -12.42 -9.98
CA GLU A 259 -12.51 -13.87 -9.84
C GLU A 259 -11.37 -14.40 -8.96
N PRO A 260 -11.57 -15.51 -8.23
CA PRO A 260 -10.53 -16.07 -7.39
C PRO A 260 -9.39 -16.51 -8.27
N TRP A 261 -8.21 -16.03 -7.94
CA TRP A 261 -6.99 -16.41 -8.65
C TRP A 261 -6.06 -17.17 -7.72
N PHE A 262 -6.06 -16.82 -6.44
CA PHE A 262 -5.47 -17.63 -5.39
C PHE A 262 -6.31 -17.59 -4.13
N THR A 263 -6.46 -18.72 -3.44
CA THR A 263 -7.15 -18.83 -2.15
C THR A 263 -6.29 -19.67 -1.24
N LEU A 264 -6.06 -19.20 -0.01
CA LEU A 264 -5.41 -20.00 1.00
C LEU A 264 -6.25 -21.25 1.32
N PRO A 265 -5.61 -22.41 1.52
CA PRO A 265 -6.32 -23.54 2.08
C PRO A 265 -6.90 -23.16 3.45
N PRO A 266 -8.09 -23.65 3.81
CA PRO A 266 -8.62 -23.45 5.15
C PRO A 266 -7.64 -24.05 6.16
N VAL A 267 -7.09 -23.21 7.03
CA VAL A 267 -6.20 -23.68 8.08
C VAL A 267 -7.06 -24.20 9.21
N GLU A 268 -7.12 -25.53 9.36
CA GLU A 268 -7.71 -26.13 10.56
C GLU A 268 -6.90 -25.70 11.78
N GLY A 269 -7.56 -25.06 12.75
CA GLY A 269 -6.96 -24.77 14.05
C GLY A 269 -6.34 -23.38 14.25
N VAL A 270 -6.66 -22.38 13.41
CA VAL A 270 -6.37 -20.97 13.71
C VAL A 270 -7.32 -20.50 14.82
N TYR A 271 -6.89 -20.63 16.08
CA TYR A 271 -7.67 -20.27 17.27
C TYR A 271 -7.34 -18.88 17.82
N SER A 272 -6.37 -18.16 17.22
CA SER A 272 -5.95 -16.83 17.68
C SER A 272 -5.80 -15.82 16.53
N MET A 273 -5.91 -14.53 16.85
CA MET A 273 -5.74 -13.44 15.89
C MET A 273 -4.30 -13.36 15.35
N ASP A 274 -3.30 -13.82 16.11
CA ASP A 274 -1.88 -13.77 15.73
C ASP A 274 -1.52 -14.84 14.69
N ASP A 275 -2.13 -16.02 14.79
CA ASP A 275 -2.03 -17.09 13.78
C ASP A 275 -2.59 -16.64 12.43
N TYR A 276 -3.68 -15.86 12.45
CA TYR A 276 -4.28 -15.22 11.27
C TYR A 276 -3.35 -14.16 10.65
N TRP A 277 -2.66 -13.34 11.46
CA TRP A 277 -1.70 -12.35 10.96
C TRP A 277 -0.44 -13.00 10.36
N SER A 278 -0.01 -14.15 10.87
CA SER A 278 1.08 -14.93 10.27
C SER A 278 0.68 -15.49 8.90
N LEU A 279 -0.53 -16.03 8.79
CA LEU A 279 -1.07 -16.54 7.53
C LEU A 279 -1.29 -15.43 6.49
N LEU A 280 -1.67 -14.23 6.94
CA LEU A 280 -1.77 -13.02 6.11
C LEU A 280 -0.43 -12.62 5.47
N ARG A 281 0.68 -12.77 6.21
CA ARG A 281 2.04 -12.51 5.71
C ARG A 281 2.35 -13.47 4.58
N GLU A 282 2.07 -14.76 4.77
CA GLU A 282 2.25 -15.78 3.73
C GLU A 282 1.34 -15.52 2.52
N THR A 283 0.11 -15.07 2.72
CA THR A 283 -0.81 -14.76 1.62
C THR A 283 -0.31 -13.63 0.76
N ILE A 284 0.26 -12.57 1.34
CA ILE A 284 0.68 -11.36 0.61
C ILE A 284 2.08 -11.52 0.03
N ALA A 285 2.96 -12.20 0.75
CA ALA A 285 4.18 -12.80 0.21
C ALA A 285 3.86 -13.64 -1.04
N PHE A 286 2.87 -14.53 -0.92
CA PHE A 286 2.40 -15.36 -2.01
C PHE A 286 1.64 -14.56 -3.07
N THR A 287 0.92 -13.49 -2.70
CA THR A 287 0.27 -12.58 -3.65
C THR A 287 1.36 -11.97 -4.52
N GLY A 288 2.39 -11.38 -3.93
CA GLY A 288 3.56 -10.90 -4.67
C GLY A 288 4.25 -12.00 -5.51
N TRP A 289 4.33 -13.22 -5.01
CA TRP A 289 4.86 -14.40 -5.72
C TRP A 289 4.07 -14.80 -6.96
N VAL A 290 2.76 -15.00 -6.84
CA VAL A 290 1.96 -15.42 -8.00
C VAL A 290 1.86 -14.27 -9.02
N LEU A 291 1.88 -13.00 -8.56
CA LEU A 291 1.66 -11.81 -9.41
C LEU A 291 2.79 -11.57 -10.40
N THR A 292 3.94 -12.13 -10.09
CA THR A 292 5.14 -12.05 -10.89
C THR A 292 5.45 -13.41 -11.56
N ALA A 293 4.97 -14.53 -11.01
CA ALA A 293 4.96 -15.81 -11.71
C ALA A 293 4.08 -15.79 -13.00
N ASP A 294 2.97 -15.05 -13.01
CA ASP A 294 2.09 -14.86 -14.19
C ASP A 294 2.74 -13.94 -15.25
N SER A 295 3.68 -13.05 -14.87
CA SER A 295 4.48 -12.28 -15.84
C SER A 295 5.50 -13.15 -16.57
N TYR A 296 6.03 -14.19 -15.90
CA TYR A 296 7.06 -15.11 -16.41
C TYR A 296 6.57 -16.51 -16.86
N GLY A 297 5.25 -16.77 -16.84
CA GLY A 297 4.66 -17.99 -17.42
C GLY A 297 4.78 -19.25 -16.57
N SER A 298 4.96 -19.13 -15.26
CA SER A 298 5.09 -20.27 -14.34
C SER A 298 3.77 -20.65 -13.67
N THR A 299 3.38 -21.92 -13.79
CA THR A 299 2.28 -22.52 -13.02
C THR A 299 2.60 -22.58 -11.53
N PRO A 300 1.62 -22.40 -10.63
CA PRO A 300 1.85 -22.56 -9.19
C PRO A 300 2.30 -23.99 -8.87
N LEU A 301 3.35 -24.14 -8.06
CA LEU A 301 3.73 -25.45 -7.52
C LEU A 301 2.65 -25.92 -6.52
N PRO A 302 2.31 -27.23 -6.51
CA PRO A 302 1.48 -27.79 -5.45
C PRO A 302 2.21 -27.65 -4.13
N VAL A 303 1.57 -27.02 -3.14
CA VAL A 303 2.06 -27.01 -1.77
C VAL A 303 2.19 -28.47 -1.32
N ASN A 304 3.42 -28.88 -1.05
CA ASN A 304 3.76 -30.23 -0.64
C ASN A 304 3.17 -30.43 0.76
N THR A 305 2.00 -31.08 0.85
CA THR A 305 1.42 -31.54 2.10
C THR A 305 2.27 -32.70 2.62
N LYS A 306 3.33 -32.38 3.37
CA LYS A 306 4.00 -33.39 4.19
C LYS A 306 3.33 -33.42 5.57
N SER A 307 2.57 -34.51 5.73
CA SER A 307 2.19 -35.26 6.93
C SER A 307 2.84 -34.86 8.25
#